data_AF-A0A924C1L0-F1
#
_entry.id   AF-A0A924C1L0-F1
#
_cell.length_a   1.000
_cell.length_b   1.000
_cell.length_c   1.000
_cell.angle_alpha   90.00
_cell.angle_beta   90.00
_cell.angle_gamma   90.00
#
_symmetry.space_group_name_H-M   'P 1'
#
loop_
_entity.id
_entity.type
_entity.pdbx_description
1 polymer ?
#
loop_
_entity_poly.entity_id
_entity_poly.type
_entity_poly.pdbx_seq_one_letter_code
_entity_poly.pdbx_strand_id
1 'polypeptide(L)'
;MALLCQILIILATHYFLICLEFQSRESPHITIYYLDSILTDSEKKYCLELLDSWTTAKKRNIHLRSCKYFYRGGLPYILYIVPDNFTYFDQKNKQASEQFHSENIIDNQFPFVPHITIMRILEAEKFAPHSDTIENMIQSHIEGIWDDPAQDGFTLYSVDSRIQPELQERLALK
;
A
#
# COMPACT_ATOMS: atom_id res chain seq x y z
N MET A 1 -9.35 -5.83 7.55
CA MET A 1 -8.60 -5.79 8.83
C MET A 1 -8.20 -7.18 9.35
N ALA A 2 -9.01 -8.25 9.19
CA ALA A 2 -8.68 -9.58 9.73
C ALA A 2 -7.47 -10.29 9.06
N LEU A 3 -7.24 -10.04 7.76
CA LEU A 3 -6.22 -10.68 6.93
C LEU A 3 -4.79 -10.56 7.45
N LEU A 4 -4.32 -9.31 7.59
CA LEU A 4 -2.93 -9.04 7.95
C LEU A 4 -2.66 -9.53 9.38
N CYS A 5 -3.62 -9.41 10.30
CA CYS A 5 -3.52 -9.98 11.63
C CYS A 5 -3.39 -11.50 11.63
N GLN A 6 -4.13 -12.21 10.77
CA GLN A 6 -4.03 -13.67 10.65
C GLN A 6 -2.71 -14.10 10.01
N ILE A 7 -2.29 -13.46 8.91
CA ILE A 7 -1.00 -13.69 8.27
C ILE A 7 0.16 -13.43 9.25
N LEU A 8 0.08 -12.33 10.02
CA LEU A 8 1.06 -11.97 11.05
C LEU A 8 1.16 -13.02 12.17
N ILE A 9 0.03 -13.53 12.66
CA ILE A 9 0.01 -14.57 13.71
C ILE A 9 0.66 -15.87 13.23
N ILE A 10 0.39 -16.27 11.98
CA ILE A 10 0.93 -17.51 11.42
C ILE A 10 2.42 -17.37 11.10
N LEU A 11 2.88 -16.22 10.58
CA LEU A 11 4.30 -16.00 10.29
C LEU A 11 5.12 -15.79 11.56
N ALA A 12 4.52 -15.21 12.61
CA ALA A 12 5.14 -15.08 13.94
C ALA A 12 5.38 -16.45 14.62
N THR A 13 4.54 -17.45 14.35
CA THR A 13 4.68 -18.80 14.95
C THR A 13 5.78 -19.65 14.29
N HIS A 14 6.29 -19.24 13.12
CA HIS A 14 7.29 -19.99 12.35
C HIS A 14 8.71 -19.37 12.37
N TYR A 15 9.02 -18.51 13.36
CA TYR A 15 10.36 -17.89 13.55
C TYR A 15 10.84 -16.94 12.42
N PHE A 16 9.96 -16.50 11.52
CA PHE A 16 10.33 -15.60 10.41
C PHE A 16 10.50 -14.12 10.79
N LEU A 17 10.24 -13.75 12.05
CA LEU A 17 10.23 -12.35 12.48
C LEU A 17 11.61 -11.66 12.44
N ILE A 18 12.70 -12.42 12.35
CA ILE A 18 14.05 -11.84 12.31
C ILE A 18 14.43 -11.40 10.89
N CYS A 19 13.89 -12.03 9.84
CA CYS A 19 14.23 -11.74 8.45
C CYS A 19 13.16 -10.92 7.69
N LEU A 20 12.03 -10.60 8.34
CA LEU A 20 10.90 -9.90 7.76
C LEU A 20 10.47 -8.71 8.62
N GLU A 21 10.13 -7.61 7.97
CA GLU A 21 9.49 -6.45 8.58
C GLU A 21 8.11 -6.27 7.95
N PHE A 22 7.06 -6.48 8.74
CA PHE A 22 5.69 -6.36 8.24
C PHE A 22 5.24 -4.91 8.19
N GLN A 23 4.39 -4.60 7.21
CA GLN A 23 3.69 -3.33 7.20
C GLN A 23 2.83 -3.16 8.46
N SER A 24 2.65 -1.90 8.86
CA SER A 24 1.79 -1.57 10.00
C SER A 24 0.40 -2.17 9.81
N ARG A 25 -0.17 -2.71 10.89
CA ARG A 25 -1.50 -3.34 10.93
C ARG A 25 -2.61 -2.37 10.50
N GLU A 26 -2.37 -1.07 10.61
CA GLU A 26 -3.31 -0.01 10.29
C GLU A 26 -3.30 0.34 8.79
N SER A 27 -2.41 -0.25 7.97
CA SER A 27 -2.09 0.30 6.64
C SER A 27 -1.98 -0.67 5.44
N PRO A 28 -2.81 -1.72 5.27
CA PRO A 28 -3.00 -2.25 3.91
C PRO A 28 -3.80 -1.23 3.07
N HIS A 29 -3.08 -0.49 2.25
CA HIS A 29 -3.64 0.49 1.31
C HIS A 29 -2.92 0.37 -0.04
N ILE A 30 -3.51 0.99 -1.06
CA ILE A 30 -2.86 1.21 -2.35
C ILE A 30 -2.48 2.69 -2.38
N THR A 31 -1.19 2.99 -2.37
CA THR A 31 -0.70 4.36 -2.57
C THR A 31 -1.03 4.79 -4.00
N ILE A 32 -1.85 5.84 -4.18
CA ILE A 32 -2.24 6.35 -5.50
C ILE A 32 -1.23 7.38 -6.02
N TYR A 33 -0.75 8.23 -5.12
CA TYR A 33 0.17 9.32 -5.44
C TYR A 33 1.03 9.62 -4.22
N TYR A 34 2.30 9.98 -4.43
CA TYR A 34 3.22 10.31 -3.35
C TYR A 34 3.73 11.73 -3.56
N LEU A 35 3.58 12.55 -2.52
CA LEU A 35 3.97 13.96 -2.49
C LEU A 35 5.29 14.05 -1.73
N ASP A 36 6.30 14.70 -2.32
CA ASP A 36 7.68 14.68 -1.81
C ASP A 36 7.93 15.75 -0.72
N SER A 37 7.02 16.72 -0.60
CA SER A 37 7.15 17.85 0.32
C SER A 37 6.13 17.85 1.45
N ILE A 38 6.53 18.41 2.59
CA ILE A 38 5.58 18.80 3.64
C ILE A 38 4.60 19.81 3.02
N LEU A 39 3.32 19.45 3.01
CA LEU A 39 2.27 20.31 2.50
C LEU A 39 2.04 21.50 3.43
N THR A 40 1.88 22.68 2.83
CA THR A 40 1.27 23.83 3.49
C THR A 40 -0.19 23.55 3.85
N ASP A 41 -0.77 24.34 4.76
CA ASP A 41 -2.19 24.18 5.13
C ASP A 41 -3.13 24.37 3.93
N SER A 42 -2.78 25.26 2.98
CA SER A 42 -3.54 25.47 1.74
C SER A 42 -3.49 24.25 0.82
N GLU A 43 -2.31 23.66 0.60
CA GLU A 43 -2.16 22.47 -0.23
C GLU A 43 -2.85 21.27 0.42
N LYS A 44 -2.69 21.11 1.74
CA LYS A 44 -3.39 20.07 2.50
C LYS A 44 -4.91 20.21 2.35
N LYS A 45 -5.45 21.43 2.45
CA LYS A 45 -6.88 21.68 2.25
C LYS A 45 -7.33 21.33 0.83
N TYR A 46 -6.59 21.78 -0.19
CA TYR A 46 -6.85 21.44 -1.58
C TYR A 46 -6.87 19.92 -1.81
N CYS A 47 -5.87 19.20 -1.32
CA CYS A 47 -5.80 17.75 -1.41
C CYS A 47 -7.02 17.09 -0.76
N LEU A 48 -7.43 17.53 0.44
CA LEU A 48 -8.58 16.94 1.14
C LEU A 48 -9.90 17.18 0.41
N GLU A 49 -10.11 18.40 -0.13
CA GLU A 49 -11.29 18.72 -0.95
C GLU A 49 -11.33 17.89 -2.24
N LEU A 50 -10.16 17.68 -2.86
CA LEU A 50 -10.06 16.83 -4.04
C LEU A 50 -10.42 15.37 -3.74
N LEU A 51 -9.89 14.81 -2.64
CA LEU A 51 -10.17 13.42 -2.25
C LEU A 51 -11.65 13.22 -1.89
N ASP A 52 -12.30 14.23 -1.31
CA ASP A 52 -13.75 14.21 -1.06
C ASP A 52 -14.53 14.11 -2.38
N SER A 53 -14.13 14.89 -3.40
CA SER A 53 -14.75 14.83 -4.74
C SER A 53 -14.59 13.46 -5.44
N TRP A 54 -13.56 12.70 -5.08
CA TRP A 54 -13.30 11.36 -5.61
C TRP A 54 -14.03 10.26 -4.86
N THR A 55 -14.43 10.55 -3.62
CA THR A 55 -15.11 9.58 -2.78
C THR A 55 -16.52 9.36 -3.32
N THR A 56 -16.76 8.18 -3.88
CA THR A 56 -18.09 7.83 -4.42
C THR A 56 -18.91 7.08 -3.38
N ALA A 57 -20.23 7.29 -3.38
CA ALA A 57 -21.14 6.54 -2.51
C ALA A 57 -21.21 5.03 -2.81
N LYS A 58 -20.67 4.58 -3.95
CA LYS A 58 -20.67 3.17 -4.35
C LYS A 58 -19.32 2.53 -4.04
N LYS A 59 -19.34 1.51 -3.19
CA LYS A 59 -18.17 0.65 -2.96
C LYS A 59 -17.80 -0.06 -4.27
N ARG A 60 -16.52 -0.10 -4.58
CA ARG A 60 -15.97 -0.89 -5.68
C ARG A 60 -15.37 -2.18 -5.14
N ASN A 61 -15.63 -3.28 -5.82
CA ASN A 61 -14.92 -4.52 -5.55
C ASN A 61 -13.53 -4.42 -6.18
N ILE A 62 -12.50 -4.43 -5.32
CA ILE A 62 -11.11 -4.53 -5.75
C ILE A 62 -10.71 -5.99 -5.57
N HIS A 63 -10.60 -6.72 -6.68
CA HIS A 63 -10.03 -8.06 -6.67
C HIS A 63 -8.52 -7.97 -6.60
N LEU A 64 -7.92 -8.84 -5.79
CA LEU A 64 -6.48 -8.96 -5.60
C LEU A 64 -6.03 -10.30 -6.20
N ARG A 65 -4.91 -10.31 -6.92
CA ARG A 65 -4.53 -11.44 -7.78
C ARG A 65 -3.41 -12.29 -7.26
N SER A 66 -2.26 -11.66 -7.02
CA SER A 66 -0.99 -12.35 -6.90
C SER A 66 0.01 -11.55 -6.07
N CYS A 67 0.80 -12.29 -5.32
CA CYS A 67 2.05 -11.82 -4.72
C CYS A 67 3.08 -11.47 -5.81
N LYS A 68 3.80 -10.38 -5.62
CA LYS A 68 4.90 -9.92 -6.47
C LYS A 68 5.98 -9.27 -5.62
N TYR A 69 7.14 -9.04 -6.24
CA TYR A 69 8.32 -8.53 -5.57
C TYR A 69 8.85 -7.24 -6.20
N PHE A 70 9.33 -6.33 -5.37
CA PHE A 70 10.32 -5.33 -5.79
C PHE A 70 11.70 -5.87 -5.47
N TYR A 71 12.65 -5.63 -6.38
CA TYR A 71 14.01 -6.13 -6.28
C TYR A 71 14.98 -4.98 -6.02
N ARG A 72 15.96 -5.23 -5.15
CA ARG A 72 17.09 -4.33 -4.90
C ARG A 72 18.37 -5.14 -5.00
N GLY A 73 19.29 -4.73 -5.89
CA GLY A 73 20.52 -5.50 -6.15
C GLY A 73 20.27 -6.92 -6.68
N GLY A 74 19.15 -7.13 -7.40
CA GLY A 74 18.76 -8.45 -7.91
C GLY A 74 18.07 -9.38 -6.91
N LEU A 75 17.95 -8.96 -5.64
CA LEU A 75 17.31 -9.75 -4.58
C LEU A 75 15.94 -9.19 -4.22
N PRO A 76 14.96 -10.04 -3.85
CA PRO A 76 13.65 -9.58 -3.41
C PRO A 76 13.78 -8.77 -2.12
N TYR A 77 13.14 -7.60 -2.09
CA TYR A 77 13.22 -6.66 -0.98
C TYR A 77 11.85 -6.27 -0.41
N ILE A 78 10.81 -6.23 -1.24
CA ILE A 78 9.43 -5.98 -0.80
C ILE A 78 8.53 -7.01 -1.43
N LEU A 79 7.69 -7.65 -0.62
CA LEU A 79 6.58 -8.49 -1.07
C LEU A 79 5.29 -7.67 -1.02
N TYR A 80 4.58 -7.63 -2.15
CA TYR A 80 3.34 -6.87 -2.31
C TYR A 80 2.29 -7.66 -3.09
N ILE A 81 1.04 -7.27 -2.95
CA ILE A 81 -0.10 -7.81 -3.70
C ILE A 81 -0.53 -6.78 -4.74
N VAL A 82 -0.87 -7.24 -5.95
CA VAL A 82 -1.43 -6.36 -6.99
C VAL A 82 -2.96 -6.53 -7.11
N PRO A 83 -3.68 -5.43 -7.38
CA PRO A 83 -5.08 -5.51 -7.76
C PRO A 83 -5.24 -5.97 -9.22
N ASP A 84 -6.38 -6.59 -9.54
CA ASP A 84 -6.74 -7.02 -10.90
C ASP A 84 -6.99 -5.85 -11.84
N ASN A 85 -7.54 -4.75 -11.30
CA ASN A 85 -7.95 -3.59 -12.09
C ASN A 85 -6.87 -2.50 -12.07
N PHE A 86 -5.80 -2.71 -12.82
CA PHE A 86 -4.72 -1.74 -12.95
C PHE A 86 -5.19 -0.40 -13.54
N THR A 87 -6.11 -0.45 -14.50
CA THR A 87 -6.59 0.72 -15.26
C THR A 87 -7.26 1.77 -14.36
N TYR A 88 -8.06 1.34 -13.38
CA TYR A 88 -8.72 2.27 -12.46
C TYR A 88 -7.70 3.08 -11.65
N PHE A 89 -6.70 2.40 -11.09
CA PHE A 89 -5.69 3.07 -10.27
C PHE A 89 -4.75 3.94 -11.13
N ASP A 90 -4.42 3.50 -12.34
CA ASP A 90 -3.63 4.30 -13.28
C ASP A 90 -4.34 5.60 -13.67
N GLN A 91 -5.65 5.53 -13.94
CA GLN A 91 -6.46 6.72 -14.17
C GLN A 91 -6.46 7.66 -12.97
N LYS A 92 -6.57 7.13 -11.75
CA LYS A 92 -6.53 7.94 -10.52
C LYS A 92 -5.17 8.57 -10.27
N ASN A 93 -4.09 7.84 -10.54
CA ASN A 93 -2.73 8.38 -10.47
C ASN A 93 -2.52 9.51 -11.49
N LYS A 94 -2.99 9.35 -12.73
CA LYS A 94 -2.94 10.42 -13.75
C LYS A 94 -3.75 11.65 -13.37
N GLN A 95 -4.97 11.45 -12.86
CA GLN A 95 -5.82 12.54 -12.34
C GLN A 95 -5.11 13.29 -11.20
N ALA A 96 -4.52 12.58 -10.23
CA ALA A 96 -3.72 13.19 -9.17
C ALA A 96 -2.56 14.01 -9.75
N SER A 97 -1.80 13.42 -10.69
CA SER A 97 -0.64 14.06 -11.30
C SER A 97 -1.01 15.37 -11.98
N GLU A 98 -2.03 15.35 -12.85
CA GLU A 98 -2.50 16.52 -13.56
C GLU A 98 -2.93 17.65 -12.61
N GLN A 99 -3.66 17.31 -11.56
CA GLN A 99 -4.18 18.29 -10.60
C GLN A 99 -3.09 18.86 -9.69
N PHE A 100 -2.23 18.00 -9.12
CA PHE A 100 -1.17 18.45 -8.23
C PHE A 100 -0.07 19.23 -8.96
N HIS A 101 0.28 18.84 -10.20
CA HIS A 101 1.19 19.64 -11.03
C HIS A 101 0.62 21.01 -11.38
N SER A 102 -0.70 21.11 -11.62
CA SER A 102 -1.33 22.41 -11.88
C SER A 102 -1.23 23.39 -10.71
N GLU A 103 -1.11 22.86 -9.49
CA GLU A 103 -0.92 23.63 -8.25
C GLU A 103 0.57 23.75 -7.83
N ASN A 104 1.52 23.29 -8.67
CA ASN A 104 2.96 23.24 -8.38
C ASN A 104 3.34 22.41 -7.15
N ILE A 105 2.55 21.39 -6.80
CA ILE A 105 2.86 20.46 -5.71
C ILE A 105 3.84 19.40 -6.23
N ILE A 106 4.96 19.21 -5.54
CA ILE A 106 6.08 18.35 -5.97
C ILE A 106 5.79 16.87 -5.66
N ASP A 107 6.04 16.00 -6.63
CA ASP A 107 5.97 14.54 -6.50
C ASP A 107 7.36 13.87 -6.42
N ASN A 108 7.38 12.56 -6.15
CA ASN A 108 8.61 11.79 -6.00
C ASN A 108 9.14 11.13 -7.30
N GLN A 109 8.57 11.42 -8.47
CA GLN A 109 8.96 10.91 -9.80
C GLN A 109 9.04 9.38 -10.00
N PHE A 110 8.65 8.56 -9.02
CA PHE A 110 8.75 7.10 -9.17
C PHE A 110 7.67 6.56 -10.12
N PRO A 111 7.99 5.53 -10.95
CA PRO A 111 6.99 4.86 -11.77
C PRO A 111 5.84 4.31 -10.91
N PHE A 112 4.61 4.63 -11.30
CA PHE A 112 3.43 4.18 -10.60
C PHE A 112 3.19 2.68 -10.82
N VAL A 113 3.05 1.95 -9.71
CA VAL A 113 2.58 0.56 -9.69
C VAL A 113 1.56 0.46 -8.56
N PRO A 114 0.25 0.26 -8.82
CA PRO A 114 -0.71 0.02 -7.78
C PRO A 114 -0.42 -1.32 -7.11
N HIS A 115 -0.15 -1.26 -5.81
CA HIS A 115 0.14 -2.43 -4.99
C HIS A 115 -0.24 -2.18 -3.53
N ILE A 116 -0.46 -3.27 -2.80
CA ILE A 116 -0.57 -3.29 -1.34
C ILE A 116 0.72 -3.92 -0.83
N THR A 117 1.55 -3.14 -0.14
CA THR A 117 2.75 -3.70 0.49
C THR A 117 2.35 -4.59 1.67
N ILE A 118 2.96 -5.77 1.77
CA ILE A 118 2.70 -6.73 2.85
C ILE A 118 3.86 -6.73 3.84
N MET A 119 5.07 -6.84 3.31
CA MET A 119 6.28 -6.89 4.13
C MET A 119 7.51 -6.47 3.33
N ARG A 120 8.50 -5.99 4.06
CA ARG A 120 9.87 -5.83 3.62
C ARG A 120 10.67 -7.06 4.03
N ILE A 121 11.53 -7.52 3.12
CA ILE A 121 12.41 -8.67 3.31
C ILE A 121 13.78 -8.12 3.71
N LEU A 122 14.18 -8.37 4.95
CA LEU A 122 15.44 -7.87 5.52
C LEU A 122 16.62 -8.77 5.13
N GLU A 123 16.38 -10.09 5.03
CA GLU A 123 17.41 -11.08 4.69
C GLU A 123 16.92 -12.01 3.58
N ALA A 124 17.13 -11.61 2.32
CA ALA A 124 16.61 -12.32 1.14
C ALA A 124 17.07 -13.78 1.04
N GLU A 125 18.31 -14.08 1.44
CA GLU A 125 18.87 -15.44 1.42
C GLU A 125 18.14 -16.37 2.41
N LYS A 126 17.76 -15.85 3.58
CA LYS A 126 16.97 -16.60 4.56
C LYS A 126 15.50 -16.69 4.16
N PHE A 127 14.99 -15.72 3.42
CA PHE A 127 13.62 -15.72 2.92
C PHE A 127 13.42 -16.73 1.78
N ALA A 128 14.39 -16.84 0.87
CA ALA A 128 14.23 -17.59 -0.38
C ALA A 128 13.72 -19.04 -0.20
N PRO A 129 14.22 -19.86 0.74
CA PRO A 129 13.73 -21.22 0.95
C PRO A 129 12.27 -21.33 1.41
N HIS A 130 11.68 -20.21 1.87
CA HIS A 130 10.33 -20.16 2.43
C HIS A 130 9.35 -19.34 1.60
N SER A 131 9.84 -18.69 0.53
CA SER A 131 9.06 -17.81 -0.34
C SER A 131 7.75 -18.46 -0.80
N ASP A 132 7.83 -19.63 -1.45
CA ASP A 132 6.66 -20.38 -1.92
C ASP A 132 5.64 -20.66 -0.81
N THR A 133 6.11 -21.03 0.39
CA THR A 133 5.20 -21.33 1.52
C THR A 133 4.47 -20.07 1.96
N ILE A 134 5.21 -18.96 2.08
CA ILE A 134 4.66 -17.65 2.49
C ILE A 134 3.69 -17.13 1.43
N GLU A 135 4.03 -17.22 0.15
CA GLU A 135 3.18 -16.82 -0.96
C GLU A 135 1.86 -17.61 -0.97
N ASN A 136 1.92 -18.94 -0.84
CA ASN A 136 0.72 -19.78 -0.79
C ASN A 136 -0.17 -19.46 0.42
N MET A 137 0.42 -19.15 1.58
CA MET A 137 -0.34 -18.72 2.75
C MET A 137 -1.06 -17.40 2.51
N ILE A 138 -0.38 -16.42 1.90
CA ILE A 138 -0.99 -15.12 1.57
C ILE A 138 -2.09 -15.31 0.54
N GLN A 139 -1.82 -16.07 -0.53
CA GLN A 139 -2.75 -16.33 -1.63
C GLN A 139 -4.04 -16.99 -1.15
N SER A 140 -3.94 -18.04 -0.34
CA SER A 140 -5.11 -18.74 0.20
C SER A 140 -6.00 -17.84 1.07
N HIS A 141 -5.42 -16.83 1.74
CA HIS A 141 -6.22 -15.85 2.45
C HIS A 141 -6.81 -14.77 1.53
N ILE A 142 -6.07 -14.29 0.52
CA ILE A 142 -6.60 -13.32 -0.47
C ILE A 142 -7.89 -13.85 -1.11
N GLU A 143 -7.86 -15.12 -1.54
CA GLU A 143 -9.01 -15.79 -2.16
C GLU A 143 -10.24 -15.82 -1.23
N GLY A 144 -10.01 -15.94 0.09
CA GLY A 144 -11.07 -15.91 1.09
C GLY A 144 -11.67 -14.53 1.40
N ILE A 145 -11.08 -13.43 0.91
CA ILE A 145 -11.53 -12.05 1.17
C ILE A 145 -12.34 -11.48 0.02
N TRP A 146 -12.40 -12.15 -1.12
CA TRP A 146 -13.08 -11.66 -2.32
C TRP A 146 -14.57 -11.33 -2.12
N ASP A 147 -15.17 -11.75 -1.00
CA ASP A 147 -16.55 -11.46 -0.62
C ASP A 147 -16.75 -10.21 0.27
N ASP A 148 -15.69 -9.55 0.74
CA ASP A 148 -15.78 -8.29 1.50
C ASP A 148 -15.29 -7.10 0.66
N PRO A 149 -16.19 -6.25 0.12
CA PRO A 149 -15.77 -5.08 -0.65
C PRO A 149 -14.88 -4.16 0.20
N ALA A 150 -13.63 -4.02 -0.23
CA ALA A 150 -12.76 -2.96 0.27
C ALA A 150 -13.53 -1.62 0.20
N GLN A 151 -13.50 -0.85 1.29
CA GLN A 151 -14.09 0.48 1.27
C GLN A 151 -13.29 1.35 0.29
N ASP A 152 -13.95 1.78 -0.79
CA ASP A 152 -13.42 2.80 -1.70
C ASP A 152 -13.43 4.12 -0.92
N GLY A 153 -12.25 4.55 -0.47
CA GLY A 153 -12.06 5.76 0.33
C GLY A 153 -10.67 6.28 0.12
N PHE A 154 -10.56 7.43 -0.52
CA PHE A 154 -9.27 8.10 -0.67
C PHE A 154 -8.94 8.85 0.61
N THR A 155 -7.71 8.70 1.10
CA THR A 155 -7.25 9.33 2.33
C THR A 155 -5.88 9.92 2.11
N LEU A 156 -5.65 11.10 2.69
CA LEU A 156 -4.34 11.72 2.73
C LEU A 156 -3.60 11.23 3.99
N TYR A 157 -2.36 10.78 3.81
CA TYR A 157 -1.50 10.33 4.90
C TYR A 157 -0.23 11.17 4.95
N SER A 158 0.23 11.49 6.16
CA SER A 158 1.62 11.88 6.41
C SER A 158 2.41 10.65 6.83
N VAL A 159 3.63 10.55 6.33
CA VAL A 159 4.49 9.39 6.52
C VAL A 159 5.73 9.79 7.33
N ASP A 160 6.05 9.05 8.38
CA ASP A 160 7.30 9.17 9.12
C ASP A 160 8.16 7.91 8.96
N SER A 161 9.06 7.95 7.98
CA SER A 161 9.96 6.85 7.65
C SER A 161 11.10 6.65 8.66
N ARG A 162 11.21 7.48 9.71
CA ARG A 162 12.20 7.28 10.79
C ARG A 162 11.77 6.20 11.77
N ILE A 163 10.48 5.89 11.83
CA ILE A 163 9.91 4.84 12.68
C ILE A 163 9.84 3.54 11.86
N GLN A 164 10.11 2.39 12.49
CA GLN A 164 10.00 1.07 11.84
C GLN A 164 9.06 0.16 12.66
N PRO A 165 8.01 -0.43 12.04
CA PRO A 165 7.56 -0.18 10.66
C PRO A 165 7.15 1.29 10.46
N GLU A 166 7.20 1.74 9.22
CA GLU A 166 6.87 3.13 8.85
C GLU A 166 5.52 3.56 9.42
N LEU A 167 5.52 4.70 10.10
CA LEU A 167 4.30 5.27 10.68
C LEU A 167 3.56 6.08 9.62
N GLN A 168 2.26 5.83 9.50
CA GLN A 168 1.38 6.57 8.59
C GLN A 168 0.23 7.16 9.38
N GLU A 169 0.17 8.48 9.42
CA GLU A 169 -0.86 9.22 10.15
C GLU A 169 -1.87 9.80 9.18
N ARG A 170 -3.15 9.51 9.40
CA ARG A 170 -4.23 10.08 8.59
C ARG A 170 -4.31 11.60 8.83
N LEU A 171 -4.26 12.35 7.75
CA LEU A 171 -4.47 13.79 7.77
C LEU A 171 -5.95 14.14 7.62
N ALA A 172 -6.42 15.06 8.45
CA ALA A 172 -7.75 15.67 8.38
C ALA A 172 -7.65 17.19 8.55
N LEU A 173 -8.68 17.92 8.11
CA LEU A 173 -8.90 19.31 8.53
C LEU A 173 -9.27 19.30 10.02
N LYS A 174 -8.62 20.15 10.82
CA LYS A 174 -8.97 20.37 12.23
C LYS A 174 -10.19 21.29 12.34
#